data_AF-A0A2P8I7R3-F1
#
_entry.id   AF-A0A2P8I7R3-F1
#
_cell.length_a   1.000
_cell.length_b   1.000
_cell.length_c   1.000
_cell.angle_alpha   90.00
_cell.angle_beta   90.00
_cell.angle_gamma   90.00
#
_symmetry.space_group_name_H-M   'P 1'
#
loop_
_entity.id
_entity.type
_entity.pdbx_description
1 polymer ?
#
loop_
_entity_poly.entity_id
_entity_poly.type
_entity_poly.pdbx_seq_one_letter_code
_entity_poly.pdbx_strand_id
1 'polypeptide(L)'
;MYPRSSGPTQAAVVAAVAGADSGWPGHSLLGRLRASTRGELLNIGTVVRYGPDREVIEQDAKDTHALLLLDGVVKVQTTDETGDTALLAIRVAGDLVGEMAAL
;
A
#
# COMPACT_ATOMS: atom_id res chain seq x y z
N MET A 1 9.22 -9.31 29.22
CA MET A 1 7.95 -8.57 29.26
C MET A 1 8.25 -7.13 28.89
N TYR A 2 8.16 -6.78 27.60
CA TYR A 2 8.41 -5.42 27.11
C TYR A 2 7.10 -4.60 27.19
N PRO A 3 7.14 -3.31 27.55
CA PRO A 3 5.95 -2.49 27.64
C PRO A 3 5.43 -2.16 26.23
N ARG A 4 4.11 -2.26 26.03
CA ARG A 4 3.45 -1.77 24.81
C ARG A 4 3.53 -0.24 24.79
N SER A 5 4.33 0.30 23.89
CA SER A 5 4.37 1.74 23.61
C SER A 5 3.08 2.16 22.91
N SER A 6 2.24 2.92 23.61
CA SER A 6 1.11 3.64 23.03
C SER A 6 1.63 4.72 22.09
N GLY A 7 1.61 4.45 20.79
CA GLY A 7 1.92 5.44 19.76
C GLY A 7 0.80 6.47 19.60
N PRO A 8 1.12 7.69 19.13
CA PRO A 8 0.13 8.77 18.99
C PRO A 8 -0.92 8.44 17.93
N THR A 9 -2.19 8.63 18.26
CA THR A 9 -3.31 8.65 17.32
C THR A 9 -3.12 9.82 16.36
N GLN A 10 -2.58 9.54 15.17
CA GLN A 10 -2.37 10.56 14.16
C GLN A 10 -3.71 10.84 13.44
N ALA A 11 -4.24 12.04 13.65
CA ALA A 11 -5.43 12.52 12.97
C ALA A 11 -5.21 12.50 11.45
N ALA A 12 -6.06 11.77 10.73
CA ALA A 12 -6.03 11.68 9.28
C ALA A 12 -6.40 13.05 8.68
N VAL A 13 -5.40 13.81 8.24
CA VAL A 13 -5.62 15.00 7.42
C VAL A 13 -5.88 14.53 6.00
N VAL A 14 -7.12 14.72 5.53
CA VAL A 14 -7.53 14.44 4.16
C VAL A 14 -6.90 15.50 3.25
N ALA A 15 -5.65 15.26 2.84
CA ALA A 15 -5.02 16.05 1.81
C ALA A 15 -5.48 15.53 0.45
N ALA A 16 -6.26 16.34 -0.27
CA ALA A 16 -6.55 16.08 -1.67
C ALA A 16 -5.22 15.88 -2.41
N VAL A 17 -5.04 14.70 -3.02
CA VAL A 17 -3.87 14.40 -3.84
C VAL A 17 -4.06 15.16 -5.16
N ALA A 18 -3.59 16.40 -5.17
CA ALA A 18 -3.56 17.22 -6.36
C ALA A 18 -2.38 16.81 -7.25
N GLY A 19 -2.71 16.24 -8.42
CA GLY A 19 -1.87 16.31 -9.62
C GLY A 19 -1.03 15.08 -9.94
N ALA A 20 -1.61 14.16 -10.71
CA ALA A 20 -0.86 13.40 -11.71
C ALA A 20 -1.75 13.16 -12.94
N ASP A 21 -2.01 14.22 -13.70
CA ASP A 21 -2.50 14.13 -15.08
C ASP A 21 -1.41 13.63 -16.07
N SER A 22 -0.37 12.96 -15.57
CA SER A 22 0.53 12.09 -16.33
C SER A 22 0.28 10.66 -15.85
N GLY A 23 -0.65 10.00 -16.55
CA GLY A 23 -1.36 8.81 -16.09
C GLY A 23 -0.51 7.68 -15.54
N TRP A 24 -1.07 7.00 -14.55
CA TRP A 24 -0.57 5.77 -13.95
C TRP A 24 0.09 4.83 -14.96
N PRO A 25 1.20 4.15 -14.58
CA PRO A 25 1.88 3.23 -15.47
C PRO A 25 0.90 2.21 -16.08
N GLY A 26 0.96 2.00 -17.39
CA GLY A 26 -0.04 1.17 -18.10
C GLY A 26 -0.12 -0.29 -17.62
N HIS A 27 0.92 -0.80 -16.96
CA HIS A 27 0.92 -2.13 -16.36
C HIS A 27 0.29 -2.18 -14.96
N SER A 28 0.12 -1.03 -14.31
CA SER A 28 -0.44 -0.93 -12.96
C SER A 28 -1.95 -1.18 -12.94
N LEU A 29 -2.52 -1.45 -11.76
CA LEU A 29 -3.97 -1.59 -11.63
C LEU A 29 -4.67 -0.32 -12.12
N LEU A 30 -4.29 0.85 -11.62
CA LEU A 30 -4.95 2.10 -12.01
C LEU A 30 -4.75 2.43 -13.49
N GLY A 31 -3.58 2.13 -14.06
CA GLY A 31 -3.29 2.33 -15.48
C GLY A 31 -4.23 1.56 -16.42
N ARG A 32 -4.68 0.38 -16.00
CA ARG A 32 -5.60 -0.48 -16.79
C ARG A 32 -7.07 -0.15 -16.59
N LEU A 33 -7.43 0.60 -15.56
CA LEU A 33 -8.82 0.98 -15.30
C LEU A 33 -9.27 2.16 -16.16
N ARG A 34 -10.55 2.13 -16.55
CA ARG A 34 -11.23 3.29 -17.14
C ARG A 34 -11.24 4.43 -16.13
N ALA A 35 -11.22 5.67 -16.63
CA ALA A 35 -11.14 6.87 -15.79
C ALA A 35 -12.25 6.95 -14.72
N SER A 36 -13.49 6.58 -15.06
CA SER A 36 -14.62 6.56 -14.11
C SER A 36 -14.40 5.56 -12.97
N THR A 37 -14.10 4.30 -13.30
CA THR A 37 -13.82 3.23 -12.32
C THR A 37 -12.60 3.56 -11.45
N ARG A 38 -11.57 4.17 -12.04
CA ARG A 38 -10.40 4.65 -11.30
C ARG A 38 -10.79 5.71 -10.27
N GLY A 39 -11.61 6.69 -10.66
CA GLY A 39 -12.11 7.72 -9.75
C GLY A 39 -12.96 7.14 -8.61
N GLU A 40 -13.84 6.19 -8.91
CA GLU A 40 -14.62 5.47 -7.90
C GLU A 40 -13.73 4.72 -6.91
N LEU A 41 -12.75 3.97 -7.41
CA LEU A 41 -11.82 3.20 -6.57
C LEU A 41 -10.98 4.13 -5.65
N LEU A 42 -10.55 5.28 -6.15
CA LEU A 42 -9.82 6.25 -5.35
C LEU A 42 -10.69 6.89 -4.25
N ASN A 43 -12.00 7.00 -4.46
CA ASN A 43 -12.93 7.62 -3.52
C ASN A 43 -13.41 6.69 -2.39
N ILE A 44 -13.27 5.37 -2.52
CA ILE A 44 -13.70 4.42 -1.47
C ILE A 44 -12.63 4.18 -0.40
N GLY A 45 -11.37 4.56 -0.66
CA GLY A 45 -10.24 4.32 0.24
C GLY A 45 -10.03 5.42 1.27
N THR A 46 -9.16 5.15 2.25
CA THR A 46 -8.61 6.16 3.17
C THR A 46 -7.13 6.37 2.86
N VAL A 47 -6.71 7.62 2.69
CA VAL A 47 -5.30 7.95 2.42
C VAL A 47 -4.47 7.83 3.69
N VAL A 48 -3.41 7.02 3.63
CA VAL A 48 -2.41 6.87 4.70
C VAL A 48 -1.03 7.16 4.12
N ARG A 49 -0.14 7.72 4.93
CA ARG A 49 1.26 8.01 4.54
C ARG A 49 2.21 7.19 5.38
N TYR A 50 3.12 6.49 4.70
CA TYR A 50 4.23 5.80 5.32
C TYR A 50 5.53 6.53 5.01
N GLY A 51 6.41 6.63 5.99
CA GLY A 51 7.78 7.08 5.76
C GLY A 51 8.59 6.00 5.02
N PRO A 52 9.80 6.37 4.52
CA PRO A 52 10.75 5.40 3.98
C PRO A 52 11.05 4.27 4.98
N ASP A 53 11.39 3.09 4.46
CA ASP A 53 11.81 1.91 5.22
C ASP A 53 10.81 1.43 6.29
N ARG A 54 9.54 1.84 6.18
CA ARG A 54 8.46 1.32 7.02
C ARG A 54 7.86 0.09 6.37
N GLU A 55 7.71 -0.96 7.16
CA GLU A 55 6.89 -2.10 6.80
C GLU A 55 5.43 -1.66 6.74
N VAL A 56 4.82 -1.85 5.58
CA VAL A 56 3.44 -1.43 5.31
C VAL A 56 2.45 -2.57 5.52
N ILE A 57 2.90 -3.82 5.31
CA ILE A 57 2.18 -5.07 5.56
C ILE A 57 3.21 -6.09 6.04
N GLU A 58 2.93 -6.76 7.15
CA GLU A 58 3.78 -7.80 7.73
C GLU A 58 3.30 -9.19 7.27
N GLN A 59 4.24 -10.09 6.99
CA GLN A 59 3.93 -11.48 6.63
C GLN A 59 3.20 -12.17 7.79
N ASP A 60 2.18 -12.98 7.48
CA ASP A 60 1.37 -13.71 8.47
C ASP A 60 0.58 -12.81 9.47
N ALA A 61 0.53 -11.50 9.21
CA ALA A 61 -0.31 -10.58 9.96
C ALA A 61 -1.80 -10.94 9.81
N LYS A 62 -2.56 -10.72 10.89
CA LYS A 62 -4.02 -10.94 10.90
C LYS A 62 -4.83 -9.79 10.29
N ASP A 63 -4.16 -8.70 9.92
CA ASP A 63 -4.82 -7.52 9.37
C ASP A 63 -5.26 -7.78 7.93
N THR A 64 -6.52 -7.50 7.62
CA THR A 64 -7.14 -7.82 6.32
C THR A 64 -7.33 -6.59 5.45
N HIS A 65 -6.27 -5.83 5.21
CA HIS A 65 -6.33 -4.61 4.40
C HIS A 65 -5.43 -4.69 3.16
N ALA A 66 -5.89 -4.05 2.09
CA ALA A 66 -5.11 -3.84 0.88
C ALA A 66 -4.70 -2.37 0.77
N LEU A 67 -3.50 -2.12 0.25
CA LEU A 67 -2.96 -0.80 0.02
C LEU A 67 -2.85 -0.53 -1.47
N LEU A 68 -3.55 0.51 -1.92
CA LEU A 68 -3.39 1.06 -3.26
C LEU A 68 -2.26 2.12 -3.21
N LEU A 69 -1.18 1.89 -3.94
CA LEU A 69 -0.05 2.79 -3.95
C LEU A 69 -0.38 4.02 -4.79
N LEU A 70 -0.51 5.18 -4.15
CA LEU A 70 -0.74 6.44 -4.86
C LEU A 70 0.57 7.09 -5.34
N ASP A 71 1.68 6.77 -4.67
CA ASP A 71 3.02 7.25 -4.96
C ASP A 71 4.05 6.26 -4.36
N GLY A 72 5.31 6.41 -4.76
CA GLY A 72 6.42 5.65 -4.23
C GLY A 72 6.56 4.24 -4.81
N VAL A 73 7.43 3.47 -4.16
CA VAL A 73 7.79 2.10 -4.55
C VAL A 73 7.82 1.23 -3.30
N VAL A 74 7.20 0.07 -3.37
CA VAL A 74 7.19 -0.94 -2.31
C VAL A 74 7.83 -2.21 -2.82
N LYS A 75 8.72 -2.81 -2.02
CA LYS A 75 9.18 -4.18 -2.22
C LYS A 75 8.28 -5.15 -1.47
N VAL A 76 7.96 -6.26 -2.11
CA VAL A 76 7.24 -7.38 -1.51
C VAL A 76 8.25 -8.50 -1.36
N GLN A 77 8.44 -8.97 -0.13
CA GLN A 77 9.38 -10.04 0.19
C GLN A 77 8.71 -11.03 1.14
N THR A 78 9.24 -12.25 1.18
CA THR A 78 8.88 -13.27 2.17
C THR A 78 10.13 -13.65 2.94
N THR A 79 9.96 -14.04 4.19
CA THR A 79 11.00 -14.62 5.03
C THR A 79 10.63 -16.06 5.34
N ASP A 80 11.58 -16.99 5.19
CA ASP A 80 11.37 -18.40 5.55
C ASP A 80 11.69 -18.68 7.03
N GLU A 81 11.50 -19.93 7.46
CA GLU A 81 11.74 -20.35 8.85
C GLU A 81 13.21 -20.27 9.28
N THR A 82 14.15 -20.16 8.33
CA THR A 82 15.59 -20.00 8.60
C THR A 82 16.01 -18.53 8.70
N GLY A 83 15.10 -17.61 8.36
CA GLY A 83 15.35 -16.17 8.37
C GLY A 83 15.85 -15.61 7.03
N ASP A 84 15.89 -16.44 5.99
CA ASP A 84 16.30 -16.00 4.66
C ASP A 84 15.16 -15.25 3.96
N THR A 85 15.49 -14.10 3.36
CA THR A 85 14.51 -13.23 2.70
C THR A 85 14.58 -13.37 1.19
N ALA A 86 13.43 -13.60 0.55
CA ALA A 86 13.30 -13.61 -0.91
C ALA A 86 12.43 -12.44 -1.40
N LEU A 87 12.94 -11.67 -2.36
CA LEU A 87 12.18 -10.62 -3.04
C LEU A 87 11.19 -11.27 -4.02
N LEU A 88 9.89 -11.06 -3.80
CA LEU A 88 8.83 -11.59 -4.65
C LEU A 88 8.46 -10.59 -5.75
N ALA A 89 8.39 -9.31 -5.42
CA ALA A 89 8.03 -8.28 -6.39
C ALA A 89 8.44 -6.86 -5.98
N ILE A 90 8.43 -5.97 -6.97
CA ILE A 90 8.41 -4.52 -6.78
C ILE A 90 7.06 -3.99 -7.26
N ARG A 91 6.48 -3.08 -6.50
CA ARG A 91 5.18 -2.45 -6.74
C ARG A 91 5.37 -0.94 -6.78
N VAL A 92 4.73 -0.29 -7.74
CA VAL A 92 4.88 1.14 -7.98
C VAL A 92 3.54 1.85 -7.84
N ALA A 93 3.56 3.18 -7.98
CA ALA A 93 2.35 3.99 -8.07
C ALA A 93 1.33 3.38 -9.05
N GLY A 94 0.10 3.19 -8.56
CA GLY A 94 -1.02 2.58 -9.26
C GLY A 94 -1.22 1.09 -9.02
N ASP A 95 -0.29 0.42 -8.32
CA ASP A 95 -0.41 -0.99 -7.97
C ASP A 95 -1.14 -1.22 -6.64
N LEU A 96 -1.69 -2.42 -6.48
CA LEU A 96 -2.29 -2.90 -5.24
C LEU A 96 -1.35 -3.89 -4.54
N VAL A 97 -1.33 -3.86 -3.21
CA VAL A 97 -0.57 -4.78 -2.35
C VAL A 97 -1.48 -5.25 -1.21
N GLY A 98 -1.33 -6.49 -0.76
CA GLY A 98 -2.12 -7.06 0.34
C GLY A 98 -3.51 -7.52 -0.08
N GLU A 99 -3.78 -7.60 -1.38
CA GLU A 99 -5.06 -8.03 -1.93
C GLU A 99 -5.42 -9.47 -1.57
N MET A 100 -4.42 -10.32 -1.33
CA MET A 100 -4.61 -11.71 -0.90
C MET A 100 -4.96 -11.84 0.59
N ALA A 101 -4.60 -10.86 1.41
CA ALA A 101 -5.00 -10.82 2.82
C ALA A 101 -6.39 -10.19 3.01
N ALA A 102 -6.91 -9.49 1.99
CA ALA A 102 -8.19 -8.80 2.03
C ALA A 102 -9.39 -9.66 1.57
N LEU A 103 -9.15 -10.88 1.07
CA LEU A 103 -10.16 -11.85 0.64
C LEU A 103 -10.37 -12.94 1.70
#